data_AF-A0A7R9UD75-F1
#
_entry.id   AF-A0A7R9UD75-F1
#
_cell.length_a   1.000
_cell.length_b   1.000
_cell.length_c   1.000
_cell.angle_alpha   90.00
_cell.angle_beta   90.00
_cell.angle_gamma   90.00
#
_symmetry.space_group_name_H-M   'P 1'
#
loop_
_entity.id
_entity.type
_entity.pdbx_description
1 polymer ?
#
loop_
_entity_poly.entity_id
_entity_poly.type
_entity_poly.pdbx_seq_one_letter_code
_entity_poly.pdbx_strand_id
1 'polypeptide(L)'
;MVQLVTYISGNLAIVGAYLDDDEGRESGSAYIYRSEDGEASWTFQQKLTPEDGASYDYFGRAVAISGNLAIVGAHLDDDKGSNSGSAYIFSAADSLPTTDTLMRIRPQAPDTFCGVLVVYERWKWW
;
A
#
# COMPACT_ATOMS: atom_id res chain seq x y z
N MET A 1 3.05 16.53 -11.24
CA MET A 1 3.47 15.32 -11.99
C MET A 1 3.25 14.14 -11.06
N VAL A 2 2.14 13.41 -11.23
CA VAL A 2 1.81 12.26 -10.37
C VAL A 2 2.61 11.06 -10.89
N GLN A 3 3.64 10.62 -10.17
CA GLN A 3 4.21 9.31 -10.42
C GLN A 3 3.23 8.27 -9.86
N LEU A 4 2.44 7.65 -10.74
CA LEU A 4 1.70 6.43 -10.40
C LEU A 4 2.72 5.32 -10.20
N VAL A 5 2.79 4.79 -8.98
CA VAL A 5 3.46 3.52 -8.71
C VAL A 5 2.37 2.44 -8.79
N THR A 6 2.42 1.63 -9.85
CA THR A 6 1.45 0.55 -10.11
C THR A 6 2.14 -0.79 -10.00
N TYR A 7 1.56 -1.71 -9.21
CA TYR A 7 1.94 -3.11 -9.18
C TYR A 7 0.74 -3.98 -9.51
N ILE A 8 0.95 -5.01 -10.32
CA ILE A 8 -0.08 -5.94 -10.80
C ILE A 8 0.31 -7.37 -10.41
N SER A 9 -0.60 -8.11 -9.80
CA SER A 9 -0.46 -9.53 -9.51
C SER A 9 -1.70 -10.28 -10.02
N GLY A 10 -1.57 -10.95 -11.16
CA GLY A 10 -2.71 -11.60 -11.80
C GLY A 10 -3.75 -10.56 -12.22
N ASN A 11 -4.92 -10.61 -11.60
CA ASN A 11 -6.04 -9.73 -11.88
C ASN A 11 -6.24 -8.60 -10.85
N LEU A 12 -5.28 -8.42 -9.93
CA LEU A 12 -5.30 -7.37 -8.92
C LEU A 12 -4.25 -6.30 -9.21
N ALA A 13 -4.63 -5.05 -8.99
CA ALA A 13 -3.73 -3.90 -9.07
C ALA A 13 -3.86 -3.05 -7.81
N ILE A 14 -2.73 -2.50 -7.36
CA ILE A 14 -2.69 -1.47 -6.31
C ILE A 14 -2.08 -0.18 -6.87
N VAL A 15 -2.71 0.94 -6.54
CA VAL A 15 -2.29 2.28 -6.97
C VAL A 15 -2.15 3.17 -5.74
N GLY A 16 -0.98 3.75 -5.55
CA GLY A 16 -0.74 4.73 -4.50
C GLY A 16 -1.14 6.15 -4.91
N ALA A 17 -1.75 6.89 -3.99
CA ALA A 17 -2.05 8.32 -4.10
C ALA A 17 -1.55 9.03 -2.85
N TYR A 18 -0.23 9.20 -2.75
CA TYR A 18 0.39 9.70 -1.52
C TYR A 18 0.12 11.17 -1.20
N LEU A 19 -0.46 11.95 -2.13
CA LEU A 19 -0.89 13.34 -1.91
C LEU A 19 -2.40 13.46 -1.76
N ASP A 20 -3.08 12.36 -1.47
CA ASP A 20 -4.50 12.35 -1.14
C ASP A 20 -4.70 12.94 0.26
N ASP A 21 -5.72 13.79 0.41
CA ASP A 21 -5.91 14.64 1.58
C ASP A 21 -7.11 14.24 2.44
N ASP A 22 -7.69 13.05 2.21
CA ASP A 22 -8.98 12.66 2.78
C ASP A 22 -8.96 12.52 4.31
N GLU A 23 -7.87 12.01 4.90
CA GLU A 23 -7.70 11.84 6.36
C GLU A 23 -6.78 12.91 6.99
N GLY A 24 -6.44 13.95 6.21
CA GLY A 24 -5.49 14.98 6.61
C GLY A 24 -4.59 15.39 5.46
N ARG A 25 -3.96 16.56 5.56
CA ARG A 25 -3.15 17.11 4.46
C ARG A 25 -2.02 16.16 4.11
N GLU A 26 -2.02 15.68 2.87
CA GLU A 26 -1.03 14.77 2.30
C GLU A 26 -0.86 13.49 3.16
N SER A 27 -1.95 13.06 3.83
CA SER A 27 -2.00 11.81 4.61
C SER A 27 -1.82 10.59 3.71
N GLY A 28 -2.33 10.68 2.49
CA GLY A 28 -2.14 9.70 1.44
C GLY A 28 -3.12 8.53 1.51
N SER A 29 -3.31 7.90 0.35
CA SER A 29 -4.24 6.79 0.17
C SER A 29 -3.66 5.74 -0.79
N ALA A 30 -4.24 4.55 -0.80
CA ALA A 30 -4.01 3.56 -1.86
C ALA A 30 -5.33 2.97 -2.34
N TYR A 31 -5.36 2.48 -3.57
CA TYR A 31 -6.56 2.01 -4.25
C TYR A 31 -6.34 0.62 -4.82
N ILE A 32 -7.26 -0.29 -4.56
CA ILE A 32 -7.27 -1.64 -5.13
C ILE A 32 -8.25 -1.68 -6.30
N TYR A 33 -7.76 -2.21 -7.42
CA TYR A 33 -8.55 -2.50 -8.61
C TYR A 33 -8.48 -3.98 -8.94
N ARG A 34 -9.57 -4.51 -9.51
CA ARG A 34 -9.66 -5.89 -9.98
C ARG A 34 -10.12 -5.94 -11.42
N SER A 35 -9.46 -6.77 -12.21
CA SER A 35 -9.92 -7.15 -13.53
C SER A 35 -10.64 -8.50 -13.49
N GLU A 36 -11.75 -8.62 -14.20
CA GLU A 36 -12.50 -9.88 -14.31
C GLU A 36 -11.82 -10.85 -15.30
N ASP A 37 -11.17 -10.31 -16.33
CA ASP A 37 -10.54 -11.04 -17.42
C ASP A 37 -9.00 -11.00 -17.38
N GLY A 38 -8.41 -10.21 -16.47
CA GLY A 38 -6.98 -9.92 -16.44
C GLY A 38 -6.54 -8.97 -17.57
N GLU A 39 -7.49 -8.34 -18.28
CA GLU A 39 -7.23 -7.47 -19.42
C GLU A 39 -7.52 -5.99 -19.09
N ALA A 40 -8.10 -5.24 -20.04
CA ALA A 40 -8.22 -3.78 -19.98
C ALA A 40 -9.33 -3.30 -19.03
N SER A 41 -10.23 -4.19 -18.62
CA SER A 41 -11.37 -3.85 -17.77
C SER A 41 -10.97 -3.95 -16.30
N TRP A 42 -10.71 -2.80 -15.68
CA TRP A 42 -10.41 -2.69 -14.24
C TRP A 42 -11.58 -2.06 -13.49
N THR A 43 -12.07 -2.75 -12.47
CA THR A 43 -13.11 -2.28 -11.56
C THR A 43 -12.50 -1.84 -10.24
N PHE A 44 -12.94 -0.70 -9.73
CA PHE A 44 -12.57 -0.27 -8.39
C PHE A 44 -13.13 -1.24 -7.35
N GLN A 45 -12.30 -1.66 -6.40
CA GLN A 45 -12.68 -2.56 -5.33
C GLN A 45 -12.75 -1.82 -4.00
N GLN A 46 -11.66 -1.14 -3.63
CA GLN A 46 -11.54 -0.54 -2.30
C GLN A 46 -10.52 0.59 -2.29
N LYS A 47 -10.79 1.59 -1.45
CA LYS A 47 -9.82 2.60 -1.01
C LYS A 47 -9.25 2.17 0.34
N LEU A 48 -7.93 2.21 0.45
CA LEU A 48 -7.16 1.93 1.65
C LEU A 48 -6.67 3.25 2.23
N THR A 49 -6.98 3.47 3.49
CA THR A 49 -6.46 4.56 4.32
C THR A 49 -5.84 3.95 5.58
N PRO A 50 -4.75 4.54 6.11
CA PRO A 50 -4.22 4.13 7.41
C PRO A 50 -5.20 4.54 8.52
N GLU A 51 -5.42 3.67 9.52
CA GLU A 51 -6.31 3.96 10.67
C GLU A 51 -5.83 5.15 11.51
N ASP A 52 -4.53 5.36 11.51
CA ASP A 52 -3.77 6.38 12.21
C ASP A 52 -3.24 7.48 11.27
N GLY A 53 -3.84 7.62 10.08
CA GLY A 53 -3.41 8.59 9.09
C GLY A 53 -3.27 10.01 9.66
N ALA A 54 -2.06 10.54 9.63
CA ALA A 54 -1.77 11.91 10.00
C ALA A 54 -1.31 12.73 8.79
N SER A 55 -1.28 14.05 8.97
CA SER A 55 -0.84 14.93 7.89
C SER A 55 0.64 14.68 7.57
N TYR A 56 0.94 14.60 6.28
CA TYR A 56 2.27 14.40 5.72
C TYR A 56 2.91 13.02 5.95
N ASP A 57 2.15 12.01 6.36
CA ASP A 57 2.67 10.63 6.45
C ASP A 57 2.95 10.01 5.07
N TYR A 58 2.29 10.54 4.04
CA TYR A 58 2.40 10.14 2.65
C TYR A 58 2.17 8.62 2.47
N PHE A 59 1.12 8.08 3.07
CA PHE A 59 0.66 6.72 2.85
C PHE A 59 0.37 6.47 1.36
N GLY A 60 0.76 5.32 0.83
CA GLY A 60 0.64 5.06 -0.60
C GLY A 60 1.82 5.57 -1.43
N ARG A 61 2.90 6.07 -0.79
CA ARG A 61 4.13 6.47 -1.51
C ARG A 61 4.83 5.26 -2.13
N ALA A 62 4.78 4.13 -1.45
CA ALA A 62 5.19 2.83 -1.96
C ALA A 62 4.02 1.85 -1.78
N VAL A 63 3.74 1.06 -2.80
CA VAL A 63 2.70 0.03 -2.77
C VAL A 63 3.27 -1.26 -3.35
N ALA A 64 2.76 -2.42 -2.97
CA ALA A 64 3.06 -3.70 -3.60
C ALA A 64 1.88 -4.66 -3.42
N ILE A 65 1.65 -5.55 -4.37
CA ILE A 65 0.58 -6.56 -4.27
C ILE A 65 1.05 -7.89 -4.81
N SER A 66 0.73 -8.98 -4.11
CA SER A 66 1.03 -10.35 -4.52
C SER A 66 -0.04 -11.30 -3.98
N GLY A 67 -0.75 -11.96 -4.90
CA GLY A 67 -1.94 -12.73 -4.56
C GLY A 67 -2.94 -11.85 -3.82
N ASN A 68 -3.38 -12.28 -2.64
CA ASN A 68 -4.35 -11.57 -1.80
C ASN A 68 -3.70 -10.64 -0.77
N LEU A 69 -2.40 -10.36 -0.85
CA LEU A 69 -1.72 -9.47 0.08
C LEU A 69 -1.29 -8.20 -0.61
N ALA A 70 -1.69 -7.06 -0.05
CA ALA A 70 -1.24 -5.73 -0.43
C ALA A 70 -0.40 -5.13 0.70
N ILE A 71 0.67 -4.44 0.35
CA ILE A 71 1.50 -3.69 1.29
C ILE A 71 1.54 -2.24 0.85
N VAL A 72 1.38 -1.32 1.79
CA VAL A 72 1.43 0.12 1.55
C VAL A 72 2.38 0.77 2.56
N GLY A 73 3.29 1.61 2.07
CA GLY A 73 4.23 2.37 2.90
C GLY A 73 3.76 3.80 3.15
N ALA A 74 4.02 4.29 4.35
CA ALA A 74 3.90 5.69 4.77
C ALA A 74 5.28 6.14 5.27
N HIS A 75 6.10 6.69 4.37
CA HIS A 75 7.54 6.86 4.61
C HIS A 75 7.89 7.97 5.61
N LEU A 76 6.98 8.90 5.88
CA LEU A 76 7.21 9.98 6.85
C LEU A 76 6.37 9.86 8.12
N ASP A 77 5.66 8.74 8.30
CA ASP A 77 4.95 8.46 9.54
C ASP A 77 5.89 8.61 10.76
N ASP A 78 5.46 9.42 11.74
CA ASP A 78 6.27 9.83 12.88
C ASP A 78 5.84 9.20 14.22
N ASP A 79 4.89 8.26 14.18
CA ASP A 79 4.31 7.53 15.31
C ASP A 79 5.33 6.91 16.28
N LYS A 80 6.54 6.61 15.80
CA LYS A 80 7.64 5.96 16.55
C LYS A 80 8.95 6.76 16.52
N GLY A 81 8.90 8.01 16.08
CA GLY A 81 10.05 8.90 15.94
C GLY A 81 9.96 9.71 14.65
N SER A 82 10.59 10.88 14.61
CA SER A 82 10.49 11.79 13.46
C SER A 82 10.78 11.08 12.14
N ASN A 83 9.78 11.03 11.26
CA ASN A 83 9.82 10.37 9.95
C ASN A 83 10.34 8.92 10.02
N SER A 84 10.00 8.17 11.07
CA SER A 84 10.43 6.77 11.23
C SER A 84 9.91 5.87 10.10
N GLY A 85 8.73 6.21 9.56
CA GLY A 85 8.03 5.48 8.52
C GLY A 85 7.32 4.23 9.06
N SER A 86 6.24 3.84 8.38
CA SER A 86 5.49 2.61 8.65
C SER A 86 5.15 1.86 7.36
N ALA A 87 4.89 0.56 7.50
CA ALA A 87 4.30 -0.26 6.44
C ALA A 87 3.04 -0.98 6.95
N TYR A 88 2.02 -1.01 6.10
CA TYR A 88 0.68 -1.53 6.38
C TYR A 88 0.39 -2.69 5.44
N ILE A 89 -0.06 -3.81 5.99
CA ILE A 89 -0.41 -5.01 5.23
C ILE A 89 -1.93 -5.17 5.23
N PHE A 90 -2.50 -5.31 4.03
CA PHE A 90 -3.93 -5.49 3.79
C PHE A 90 -4.19 -6.81 3.07
N SER A 91 -5.37 -7.39 3.34
CA SER A 91 -5.91 -8.48 2.53
C SER A 91 -6.70 -7.91 1.35
N ALA A 92 -6.31 -8.25 0.13
CA ALA A 92 -7.02 -7.93 -1.10
C ALA A 92 -7.99 -9.05 -1.55
N ALA A 93 -8.38 -9.94 -0.63
CA ALA A 93 -9.28 -11.06 -0.95
C ALA A 93 -10.65 -10.59 -1.47
N ASP A 94 -11.24 -11.40 -2.36
CA ASP A 94 -12.47 -11.16 -3.15
C ASP A 94 -13.75 -10.74 -2.39
N SER A 95 -13.73 -10.66 -1.06
CA SER A 95 -14.92 -10.31 -0.28
C SER A 95 -14.62 -10.05 1.19
N LEU A 96 -13.78 -9.06 1.52
CA LEU A 96 -13.81 -8.53 2.88
C LEU A 96 -14.70 -7.28 2.92
N PRO A 97 -15.81 -7.29 3.68
CA PRO A 97 -16.37 -6.04 4.14
C PRO A 97 -15.34 -5.46 5.12
N THR A 98 -14.99 -4.19 4.90
CA THR A 98 -14.26 -3.31 5.83
C THR A 98 -12.76 -3.58 6.07
N THR A 99 -11.97 -2.56 5.76
CA THR A 99 -10.89 -1.91 6.54
C THR A 99 -10.05 -2.69 7.58
N ASP A 100 -9.91 -4.01 7.50
CA ASP A 100 -9.02 -4.73 8.42
C ASP A 100 -7.57 -4.66 7.92
N THR A 101 -6.79 -3.77 8.51
CA THR A 101 -5.32 -3.83 8.46
C THR A 101 -4.90 -5.14 9.12
N LEU A 102 -4.37 -6.08 8.34
CA LEU A 102 -3.94 -7.38 8.85
C LEU A 102 -2.74 -7.27 9.80
N MET A 103 -1.82 -6.35 9.50
CA MET A 103 -0.63 -6.12 10.29
C MET A 103 0.00 -4.77 9.96
N ARG A 104 0.36 -4.00 11.00
CA ARG A 104 1.25 -2.85 10.89
C ARG A 104 2.67 -3.28 11.25
N ILE A 105 3.61 -3.10 10.32
CA ILE A 105 5.04 -3.27 10.57
C ILE A 105 5.60 -1.92 10.96
N ARG A 106 6.12 -1.83 12.18
CA ARG A 106 6.78 -0.63 12.73
C ARG A 106 8.29 -0.86 12.80
N PRO A 107 9.13 0.08 12.36
CA PRO A 107 10.57 0.02 12.64
C PRO A 107 10.84 0.07 14.15
N GLN A 108 11.85 -0.68 14.59
CA GLN A 108 12.17 -0.85 16.02
C GLN A 108 13.26 0.12 16.53
N ALA A 109 13.73 1.04 15.69
CA ALA A 109 14.85 1.96 15.91
C ALA A 109 14.70 3.18 14.96
N PRO A 110 15.45 4.30 15.11
CA PRO A 110 15.31 5.52 14.27
C PRO A 110 15.73 5.34 12.80
N ASP A 111 15.68 4.12 12.29
CA ASP A 111 16.09 3.75 10.96
C ASP A 111 14.90 3.97 10.02
N THR A 112 15.00 4.99 9.17
CA THR A 112 13.97 5.40 8.21
C THR A 112 13.65 4.23 7.26
N PHE A 113 12.38 3.82 7.15
CA PHE A 113 11.97 2.87 6.11
C PHE A 113 12.09 3.54 4.73
N CYS A 114 13.11 3.19 3.94
CA CYS A 114 13.31 3.75 2.59
C CYS A 114 12.64 2.97 1.45
N GLY A 115 11.82 1.94 1.74
CA GLY A 115 11.04 1.27 0.70
C GLY A 115 10.52 -0.10 1.11
N VAL A 116 9.38 -0.48 0.55
CA VAL A 116 8.88 -1.87 0.60
C VAL A 116 9.57 -2.65 -0.52
N LEU A 117 10.64 -3.37 -0.20
CA LEU A 117 11.24 -4.35 -1.11
C LEU A 117 10.54 -5.70 -0.93
N VAL A 118 9.67 -6.06 -1.87
CA VAL A 118 9.16 -7.43 -1.96
C VAL A 118 10.23 -8.26 -2.68
N VAL A 119 11.02 -9.04 -1.93
CA VAL A 119 11.88 -10.08 -2.50
C VAL A 119 10.97 -11.25 -2.88
N TYR A 120 10.89 -11.58 -4.17
CA TYR A 120 10.43 -12.90 -4.61
C TYR A 120 11.55 -13.59 -5.37
N GLU A 121 12.19 -14.58 -4.75
CA GLU A 121 13.00 -15.55 -5.47
C GLU A 121 12.13 -16.75 -5.85
N ARG A 122 11.79 -16.87 -7.12
CA ARG A 122 11.63 -18.18 -7.75
C ARG A 122 12.27 -18.16 -9.13
N TRP A 123 13.59 -18.37 -9.14
CA TRP A 123 14.26 -18.98 -10.28
C TRP A 123 13.81 -20.43 -10.33
N LYS A 124 12.85 -20.77 -11.20
CA LYS A 124 12.68 -22.15 -11.65
C LYS A 124 13.46 -22.30 -12.94
N TRP A 125 14.67 -22.83 -12.82
CA TRP A 125 15.26 -23.61 -13.90
C TRP A 125 14.61 -24.99 -13.84
N TRP A 126 14.35 -25.55 -15.03
CA TRP A 126 13.66 -26.79 -15.40
C TRP A 126 12.14 -26.90 -15.13
#